data_AF-A0A2H4MW03-F1
#
_entry.id   AF-A0A2H4MW03-F1
#
_cell.length_a   1.000
_cell.length_b   1.000
_cell.length_c   1.000
_cell.angle_alpha   90.00
_cell.angle_beta   90.00
_cell.angle_gamma   90.00
#
_symmetry.space_group_name_H-M   'P 1'
#
loop_
_entity.id
_entity.type
_entity.pdbx_description
1 polymer ?
#
loop_
_entity_poly.entity_id
_entity_poly.type
_entity_poly.pdbx_seq_one_letter_code
_entity_poly.pdbx_strand_id
1 'polypeptide(L)'
;QGWVANRFYYQVCIPVKDAAIMANCPDRATRREWIQRIIDHDGRPGEEGGIEAWLRLAESVGLDREQVLSEELVLPGVRFAVDAYVNFARRASWQEAASSSLTELFAPTIHQSRLDAWPQHYPWIDPAGYDYFRKRLKEARRDVEHGLRITLEHYRTREAQECMLEILQFKLDVLWSMLDAM
;
A
#
# COMPACT_ATOMS: atom_id res chain seq x y z
N GLN A 1 -17.23 2.78 6.87
CA GLN A 1 -17.20 3.96 5.99
C GLN A 1 -15.94 4.80 6.23
N GLY A 2 -15.77 5.47 7.38
CA GLY A 2 -14.62 6.36 7.65
C GLY A 2 -13.24 5.74 7.36
N TRP A 3 -13.03 4.48 7.78
CA TRP A 3 -11.80 3.73 7.46
C TRP A 3 -11.58 3.55 5.95
N VAL A 4 -12.62 3.21 5.18
CA VAL A 4 -12.50 2.97 3.73
C VAL A 4 -12.14 4.26 2.99
N ALA A 5 -12.81 5.36 3.33
CA ALA A 5 -12.54 6.68 2.74
C ALA A 5 -11.12 7.16 3.05
N ASN A 6 -10.68 7.06 4.31
CA ASN A 6 -9.34 7.50 4.70
C ASN A 6 -8.24 6.62 4.11
N ARG A 7 -8.44 5.30 4.07
CA ARG A 7 -7.47 4.38 3.49
C ARG A 7 -7.37 4.47 1.98
N PHE A 8 -8.38 5.01 1.28
CA PHE A 8 -8.29 5.29 -0.15
C PHE A 8 -7.11 6.22 -0.46
N TYR A 9 -6.87 7.24 0.38
CA TYR A 9 -5.71 8.13 0.23
C TYR A 9 -4.38 7.36 0.23
N TYR A 10 -4.22 6.39 1.13
CA TYR A 10 -3.05 5.51 1.13
C TYR A 10 -2.94 4.73 -0.18
N GLN A 11 -4.04 4.24 -0.74
CA GLN A 11 -4.03 3.45 -1.98
C GLN A 11 -3.63 4.26 -3.21
N VAL A 12 -4.15 5.48 -3.35
CA VAL A 12 -3.77 6.36 -4.47
C VAL A 12 -2.34 6.89 -4.35
N CYS A 13 -1.79 6.94 -3.12
CA CYS A 13 -0.40 7.31 -2.90
C CYS A 13 0.61 6.17 -3.14
N ILE A 14 0.20 4.89 -3.16
CA ILE A 14 1.11 3.78 -3.46
C ILE A 14 1.80 3.93 -4.83
N PRO A 15 1.09 4.10 -5.96
CA PRO A 15 1.74 4.25 -7.27
C PRO A 15 2.61 5.51 -7.34
N VAL A 16 2.23 6.60 -6.65
CA VAL A 16 3.06 7.83 -6.56
C VAL A 16 4.39 7.54 -5.82
N LYS A 17 4.32 6.83 -4.70
CA LYS A 17 5.48 6.38 -3.93
C LYS A 17 6.35 5.43 -4.75
N ASP A 18 5.77 4.48 -5.48
CA ASP A 18 6.51 3.54 -6.31
C ASP A 18 7.16 4.22 -7.53
N ALA A 19 6.51 5.21 -8.12
CA ALA A 19 7.10 6.04 -9.17
C ALA A 19 8.32 6.83 -8.65
N ALA A 20 8.26 7.35 -7.42
CA ALA A 20 9.38 8.03 -6.78
C ALA A 20 10.59 7.08 -6.57
N ILE A 21 10.35 5.83 -6.14
CA ILE A 21 11.40 4.80 -6.05
C ILE A 21 12.03 4.55 -7.42
N MET A 22 11.21 4.41 -8.47
CA MET A 22 11.70 4.20 -9.82
C MET A 22 12.51 5.38 -10.36
N ALA A 23 12.12 6.62 -10.03
CA ALA A 23 12.86 7.83 -10.40
C ALA A 23 14.27 7.86 -9.77
N ASN A 24 14.41 7.33 -8.55
CA ASN A 24 15.68 7.25 -7.83
C ASN A 24 16.52 6.00 -8.17
N CYS A 25 15.97 5.04 -8.93
CA CYS A 25 16.61 3.76 -9.22
C CYS A 25 17.27 3.78 -10.61
N PRO A 26 18.61 3.83 -10.72
CA PRO A 26 19.29 3.79 -12.02
C PRO A 26 19.29 2.39 -12.65
N ASP A 27 19.06 1.34 -11.87
CA ASP A 27 19.06 -0.04 -12.37
C ASP A 27 17.80 -0.38 -13.17
N ARG A 28 18.01 -0.79 -14.43
CA ARG A 28 16.91 -1.08 -15.36
C ARG A 28 16.20 -2.39 -15.03
N ALA A 29 16.90 -3.38 -14.49
CA ALA A 29 16.28 -4.68 -14.17
C ALA A 29 15.29 -4.53 -13.01
N THR A 30 15.71 -3.87 -11.93
CA THR A 30 14.84 -3.50 -10.81
C THR A 30 13.64 -2.68 -11.27
N ARG A 31 13.83 -1.64 -12.09
CA ARG A 31 12.69 -0.84 -12.61
C ARG A 31 11.68 -1.66 -13.41
N ARG A 32 12.13 -2.65 -14.19
CA ARG A 32 11.25 -3.54 -14.97
C ARG A 32 10.38 -4.43 -14.10
N GLU A 33 10.86 -4.82 -12.93
CA GLU A 33 10.07 -5.58 -11.96
C GLU A 33 9.19 -4.64 -11.13
N TRP A 34 9.72 -3.48 -10.71
CA TRP A 34 9.03 -2.53 -9.82
C TRP A 34 7.81 -1.87 -10.45
N ILE A 35 7.85 -1.60 -11.76
CA ILE A 35 6.73 -1.00 -12.52
C ILE A 35 5.43 -1.81 -12.40
N GLN A 36 5.51 -3.12 -12.15
CA GLN A 36 4.33 -3.96 -12.01
C GLN A 36 3.45 -3.51 -10.83
N ARG A 37 4.04 -2.97 -9.76
CA ARG A 37 3.30 -2.45 -8.60
C ARG A 37 2.39 -1.27 -8.97
N ILE A 38 2.87 -0.39 -9.84
CA ILE A 38 2.08 0.74 -10.37
C ILE A 38 0.94 0.19 -11.23
N ILE A 39 1.24 -0.75 -12.12
CA ILE A 39 0.24 -1.38 -13.00
C ILE A 39 -0.85 -2.09 -12.20
N ASP A 40 -0.51 -2.77 -11.10
CA ASP A 40 -1.50 -3.45 -10.28
C ASP A 40 -2.44 -2.47 -9.58
N HIS A 41 -1.97 -1.29 -9.20
CA HIS A 41 -2.78 -0.26 -8.57
C HIS A 41 -3.61 0.55 -9.59
N ASP A 42 -3.00 1.00 -10.67
CA ASP A 42 -3.62 1.88 -11.66
C ASP A 42 -4.40 1.11 -12.75
N GLY A 43 -4.01 -0.14 -12.99
CA GLY A 43 -4.51 -0.93 -14.12
C GLY A 43 -3.75 -0.66 -15.42
N ARG A 44 -4.27 -1.25 -16.51
CA ARG A 44 -3.82 -1.00 -17.89
C ARG A 44 -4.96 -0.34 -18.67
N PRO A 45 -4.71 0.23 -19.85
CA PRO A 45 -5.81 0.67 -20.72
C PRO A 45 -6.81 -0.48 -20.95
N GLY A 46 -8.04 -0.30 -20.48
CA GLY A 46 -9.11 -1.32 -20.55
C GLY A 46 -9.14 -2.33 -19.41
N GLU A 47 -8.26 -2.22 -18.41
CA GLU A 47 -8.20 -3.11 -17.24
C GLU A 47 -8.25 -2.30 -15.95
N GLU A 48 -9.06 -2.74 -14.98
CA GLU A 48 -9.15 -2.11 -13.67
C GLU A 48 -8.04 -2.55 -12.71
N GLY A 49 -7.39 -1.59 -12.05
CA GLY A 49 -6.41 -1.82 -10.99
C GLY A 49 -7.00 -1.93 -9.58
N GLY A 50 -6.11 -1.94 -8.60
CA GLY A 50 -6.42 -1.94 -7.17
C GLY A 50 -7.15 -0.70 -6.69
N ILE A 51 -6.93 0.47 -7.32
CA ILE A 51 -7.64 1.72 -6.99
C ILE A 51 -9.14 1.56 -7.30
N GLU A 52 -9.48 1.03 -8.47
CA GLU A 52 -10.88 0.74 -8.83
C GLU A 52 -11.51 -0.33 -7.94
N ALA A 53 -10.76 -1.39 -7.62
CA ALA A 53 -11.24 -2.39 -6.66
C ALA A 53 -11.48 -1.79 -5.26
N TRP A 54 -10.75 -0.75 -4.87
CA TRP A 54 -10.99 -0.02 -3.62
C TRP A 54 -12.21 0.89 -3.69
N LEU A 55 -12.46 1.54 -4.84
CA LEU A 55 -13.68 2.32 -5.04
C LEU A 55 -14.93 1.42 -4.98
N ARG A 56 -14.87 0.21 -5.54
CA ARG A 56 -15.94 -0.80 -5.38
C ARG A 56 -16.14 -1.21 -3.91
N LEU A 57 -15.08 -1.28 -3.11
CA LEU A 57 -15.20 -1.48 -1.66
C LEU A 57 -15.86 -0.26 -0.97
N ALA A 58 -15.63 0.95 -1.46
CA ALA A 58 -16.27 2.14 -0.91
C ALA A 58 -17.78 2.14 -1.19
N GLU A 59 -18.17 1.86 -2.43
CA GLU A 59 -19.57 1.69 -2.84
C GLU A 59 -20.25 0.57 -2.04
N SER A 60 -19.57 -0.56 -1.83
CA SER A 60 -20.12 -1.69 -1.07
C SER A 60 -20.36 -1.39 0.40
N VAL A 61 -19.70 -0.36 0.96
CA VAL A 61 -19.97 0.13 2.31
C VAL A 61 -20.91 1.34 2.35
N GLY A 62 -21.52 1.69 1.22
CA GLY A 62 -22.50 2.78 1.09
C GLY A 62 -21.90 4.18 0.97
N LEU A 63 -20.65 4.30 0.52
CA LEU A 63 -20.06 5.60 0.17
C LEU A 63 -20.34 5.94 -1.29
N ASP A 64 -20.54 7.23 -1.55
CA ASP A 64 -20.57 7.75 -2.92
C ASP A 64 -19.15 7.78 -3.51
N ARG A 65 -19.04 7.40 -4.78
CA ARG A 65 -17.76 7.31 -5.48
C ARG A 65 -17.08 8.67 -5.61
N GLU A 66 -17.83 9.72 -5.96
CA GLU A 66 -17.29 11.06 -6.15
C GLU A 66 -16.81 11.66 -4.82
N GLN A 67 -17.51 11.35 -3.71
CA GLN A 67 -17.06 11.76 -2.38
C GLN A 67 -15.73 11.10 -1.97
N VAL A 68 -15.48 9.86 -2.37
CA VAL A 68 -14.21 9.17 -2.08
C VAL A 68 -13.10 9.73 -2.97
N LEU A 69 -13.40 9.98 -4.24
CA LEU A 69 -12.47 10.60 -5.20
C LEU A 69 -12.11 12.04 -4.84
N SER A 70 -13.02 12.81 -4.23
CA SER A 70 -12.74 14.18 -3.79
C SER A 70 -11.77 14.26 -2.61
N GLU A 71 -11.53 13.14 -1.93
CA GLU A 71 -10.72 13.04 -0.71
C GLU A 71 -11.19 13.93 0.45
N GLU A 72 -12.41 14.46 0.42
CA GLU A 72 -12.90 15.41 1.42
C GLU A 72 -13.01 14.80 2.83
N LEU A 73 -13.16 13.46 2.90
CA LEU A 73 -13.24 12.69 4.14
C LEU A 73 -11.86 12.30 4.72
N VAL A 74 -10.76 12.63 4.02
CA VAL A 74 -9.41 12.26 4.44
C VAL A 74 -8.96 13.18 5.58
N LEU A 75 -8.77 12.58 6.75
CA LEU A 75 -8.36 13.27 7.96
C LEU A 75 -6.92 13.79 7.82
N PRO A 76 -6.60 14.98 8.37
CA PRO A 76 -5.27 15.55 8.29
C PRO A 76 -4.17 14.63 8.85
N GLY A 77 -4.43 13.93 9.96
CA GLY A 77 -3.47 12.97 10.54
C GLY A 77 -3.15 11.81 9.60
N VAL A 78 -4.16 11.29 8.89
CA VAL A 78 -3.99 10.27 7.85
C VAL A 78 -3.16 10.84 6.70
N ARG A 79 -3.52 12.04 6.22
CA ARG A 79 -2.80 12.70 5.13
C ARG A 79 -1.32 12.89 5.46
N PHE A 80 -0.99 13.42 6.64
CA PHE A 80 0.40 13.61 7.06
C PHE A 80 1.17 12.29 7.19
N ALA A 81 0.57 11.24 7.74
CA ALA A 81 1.22 9.94 7.85
C ALA A 81 1.52 9.32 6.47
N VAL A 82 0.55 9.37 5.56
CA VAL A 82 0.72 8.86 4.18
C VAL A 82 1.73 9.71 3.40
N ASP A 83 1.66 11.03 3.52
CA ASP A 83 2.59 11.96 2.85
C ASP A 83 4.02 11.76 3.35
N ALA A 84 4.23 11.44 4.63
CA ALA A 84 5.54 11.11 5.16
C ALA A 84 6.15 9.91 4.43
N TYR A 85 5.36 8.89 4.10
CA TYR A 85 5.82 7.72 3.37
C TYR A 85 6.20 8.05 1.92
N VAL A 86 5.40 8.86 1.23
CA VAL A 86 5.72 9.34 -0.13
C VAL A 86 6.98 10.22 -0.11
N ASN A 87 7.10 11.11 0.87
CA ASN A 87 8.26 12.01 1.00
C ASN A 87 9.55 11.26 1.36
N PHE A 88 9.47 10.20 2.18
CA PHE A 88 10.58 9.30 2.43
C PHE A 88 11.08 8.68 1.12
N ALA A 89 10.17 8.10 0.33
CA ALA A 89 10.54 7.46 -0.94
C ALA A 89 11.13 8.42 -1.99
N ARG A 90 10.73 9.70 -1.96
CA ARG A 90 11.32 10.74 -2.82
C ARG A 90 12.76 11.08 -2.46
N ARG A 91 13.14 10.99 -1.17
CA ARG A 91 14.41 11.55 -0.65
C ARG A 91 15.44 10.50 -0.29
N ALA A 92 14.99 9.33 0.20
CA ALA A 92 15.88 8.23 0.56
C ALA A 92 16.51 7.59 -0.68
N SER A 93 17.53 6.75 -0.46
CA SER A 93 18.03 5.89 -1.53
C SER A 93 16.92 4.95 -2.02
N TRP A 94 17.00 4.51 -3.29
CA TRP A 94 15.95 3.65 -3.84
C TRP A 94 15.87 2.30 -3.09
N GLN A 95 16.97 1.80 -2.53
CA GLN A 95 16.97 0.58 -1.72
C GLN A 95 16.23 0.78 -0.39
N GLU A 96 16.53 1.85 0.35
CA GLU A 96 15.81 2.20 1.59
C GLU A 96 14.31 2.37 1.33
N ALA A 97 13.98 3.13 0.29
CA ALA A 97 12.60 3.35 -0.10
C ALA A 97 11.89 2.05 -0.55
N ALA A 98 12.56 1.19 -1.34
CA ALA A 98 12.00 -0.11 -1.73
C ALA A 98 11.80 -1.04 -0.53
N SER A 99 12.78 -1.15 0.35
CA SER A 99 12.74 -2.04 1.51
C SER A 99 11.70 -1.63 2.55
N SER A 100 11.34 -0.34 2.64
CA SER A 100 10.22 0.13 3.47
C SER A 100 8.84 -0.44 3.06
N SER A 101 8.74 -1.13 1.91
CA SER A 101 7.53 -1.86 1.53
C SER A 101 7.32 -3.15 2.34
N LEU A 102 8.35 -3.68 3.03
CA LEU A 102 8.36 -5.02 3.62
C LEU A 102 7.31 -5.28 4.71
N THR A 103 6.57 -4.27 5.18
CA THR A 103 5.30 -4.52 5.91
C THR A 103 4.31 -5.37 5.11
N GLU A 104 4.47 -5.48 3.79
CA GLU A 104 3.73 -6.40 2.93
C GLU A 104 3.90 -7.87 3.33
N LEU A 105 4.96 -8.24 4.07
CA LEU A 105 5.10 -9.56 4.70
C LEU A 105 3.89 -9.91 5.58
N PHE A 106 3.26 -8.90 6.18
CA PHE A 106 2.15 -9.05 7.13
C PHE A 106 0.78 -8.81 6.46
N ALA A 107 0.76 -8.28 5.23
CA ALA A 107 -0.48 -7.89 4.55
C ALA A 107 -1.41 -9.08 4.23
N PRO A 108 -0.94 -10.26 3.79
CA PRO A 108 -1.82 -11.39 3.53
C PRO A 108 -2.66 -11.81 4.74
N THR A 109 -2.07 -11.80 5.94
CA THR A 109 -2.75 -12.18 7.19
C THR A 109 -3.91 -11.24 7.50
N ILE A 110 -3.71 -9.92 7.40
CA ILE A 110 -4.78 -8.95 7.68
C ILE A 110 -5.84 -8.89 6.56
N HIS A 111 -5.48 -9.25 5.32
CA HIS A 111 -6.46 -9.39 4.25
C HIS A 111 -7.34 -10.63 4.45
N GLN A 112 -6.73 -11.77 4.81
CA GLN A 112 -7.46 -13.00 5.08
C GLN A 112 -8.41 -12.82 6.27
N SER A 113 -7.96 -12.19 7.37
CA SER A 113 -8.82 -11.97 8.54
C SER A 113 -10.09 -11.18 8.23
N ARG A 114 -10.01 -10.19 7.32
CA ARG A 114 -11.19 -9.43 6.86
C ARG A 114 -12.11 -10.30 6.02
N LEU A 115 -11.56 -11.09 5.10
CA LEU A 115 -12.33 -12.00 4.25
C LEU A 115 -13.09 -13.05 5.07
N ASP A 116 -12.50 -13.52 6.17
CA ASP A 116 -13.12 -14.52 7.04
C ASP A 116 -14.20 -13.92 7.96
N ALA A 117 -13.95 -12.72 8.50
CA ALA A 117 -14.77 -12.14 9.56
C ALA A 117 -15.87 -11.17 9.07
N TRP A 118 -15.59 -10.33 8.06
CA TRP A 118 -16.52 -9.26 7.66
C TRP A 118 -17.86 -9.80 7.14
N PRO A 119 -17.93 -10.88 6.34
CA PRO A 119 -19.22 -11.41 5.90
C PRO A 119 -20.13 -11.88 7.06
N GLN A 120 -19.53 -12.30 8.18
CA GLN A 120 -20.27 -12.77 9.35
C GLN A 120 -20.80 -11.60 10.19
N HIS A 121 -20.01 -10.52 10.33
CA HIS A 121 -20.33 -9.41 11.22
C HIS A 121 -21.01 -8.23 10.51
N TYR A 122 -20.77 -8.06 9.21
CA TYR A 122 -21.26 -6.95 8.39
C TYR A 122 -21.87 -7.48 7.08
N PRO A 123 -22.95 -8.29 7.16
CA PRO A 123 -23.52 -8.97 5.99
C PRO A 123 -24.15 -8.02 4.95
N TRP A 124 -24.28 -6.73 5.29
CA TRP A 124 -24.77 -5.68 4.40
C TRP A 124 -23.70 -5.19 3.40
N ILE A 125 -22.42 -5.55 3.59
CA ILE A 125 -21.35 -5.21 2.65
C ILE A 125 -21.46 -6.13 1.43
N ASP A 126 -21.62 -5.54 0.24
CA ASP A 126 -21.69 -6.30 -1.02
C ASP A 126 -20.42 -7.18 -1.21
N PRO A 127 -20.57 -8.50 -1.51
CA PRO A 127 -19.46 -9.40 -1.77
C PRO A 127 -18.42 -8.93 -2.80
N ALA A 128 -18.81 -8.09 -3.77
CA ALA A 128 -17.91 -7.50 -4.75
C ALA A 128 -16.86 -6.58 -4.11
N GLY A 129 -17.15 -5.94 -2.97
CA GLY A 129 -16.21 -5.08 -2.26
C GLY A 129 -14.99 -5.82 -1.69
N TYR A 130 -15.06 -7.14 -1.56
CA TYR A 130 -13.95 -7.96 -1.07
C TYR A 130 -12.88 -8.28 -2.14
N ASP A 131 -13.11 -7.90 -3.40
CA ASP A 131 -12.19 -8.19 -4.51
C ASP A 131 -10.79 -7.65 -4.29
N TYR A 132 -10.68 -6.44 -3.73
CA TYR A 132 -9.38 -5.84 -3.42
C TYR A 132 -8.56 -6.74 -2.48
N PHE A 133 -9.16 -7.24 -1.39
CA PHE A 133 -8.45 -8.09 -0.43
C PHE A 133 -8.06 -9.43 -1.06
N ARG A 134 -8.93 -10.03 -1.88
CA ARG A 134 -8.62 -11.28 -2.61
C ARG A 134 -7.45 -11.12 -3.57
N LYS A 135 -7.42 -10.03 -4.35
CA LYS A 135 -6.32 -9.71 -5.28
C LYS A 135 -4.98 -9.56 -4.54
N ARG A 136 -4.96 -8.78 -3.44
CA ARG A 136 -3.73 -8.53 -2.65
C ARG A 136 -3.11 -9.78 -2.04
N LEU A 137 -3.86 -10.86 -1.77
CA LEU A 137 -3.29 -12.13 -1.29
C LEU A 137 -2.24 -12.72 -2.25
N LYS A 138 -2.43 -12.54 -3.55
CA LYS A 138 -1.50 -13.03 -4.59
C LYS A 138 -0.40 -12.01 -4.87
N GLU A 139 -0.77 -10.76 -5.06
CA GLU A 139 0.16 -9.68 -5.42
C GLU A 139 1.20 -9.43 -4.33
N ALA A 140 0.78 -9.40 -3.05
CA ALA A 140 1.69 -9.16 -1.93
C ALA A 140 2.81 -10.21 -1.82
N ARG A 141 2.55 -11.47 -2.21
CA ARG A 141 3.59 -12.52 -2.20
C ARG A 141 4.69 -12.23 -3.21
N ARG A 142 4.32 -11.92 -4.46
CA ARG A 142 5.27 -11.54 -5.52
C ARG A 142 6.04 -10.27 -5.16
N ASP A 143 5.33 -9.29 -4.61
CA ASP A 143 5.87 -8.00 -4.17
C ASP A 143 6.96 -8.16 -3.09
N VAL A 144 6.69 -9.02 -2.10
CA VAL A 144 7.60 -9.33 -1.00
C VAL A 144 8.83 -10.10 -1.47
N GLU A 145 8.71 -11.05 -2.40
CA GLU A 145 9.87 -11.79 -2.92
C GLU A 145 10.93 -10.83 -3.50
N HIS A 146 10.49 -9.86 -4.30
CA HIS A 146 11.38 -8.85 -4.86
C HIS A 146 11.94 -7.90 -3.78
N GLY A 147 11.08 -7.37 -2.90
CA GLY A 147 11.50 -6.48 -1.83
C GLY A 147 12.49 -7.12 -0.86
N LEU A 148 12.30 -8.39 -0.53
CA LEU A 148 13.17 -9.14 0.36
C LEU A 148 14.53 -9.39 -0.29
N ARG A 149 14.58 -9.69 -1.59
CA ARG A 149 15.83 -9.82 -2.34
C ARG A 149 16.65 -8.52 -2.30
N ILE A 150 16.05 -7.38 -2.63
CA ILE A 150 16.72 -6.06 -2.57
C ILE A 150 17.27 -5.81 -1.17
N THR A 151 16.46 -6.08 -0.15
CA THR A 151 16.82 -5.83 1.26
C THR A 151 18.00 -6.71 1.69
N LEU A 152 17.92 -8.02 1.45
CA LEU A 152 18.99 -8.95 1.83
C LEU A 152 20.28 -8.70 1.05
N GLU A 153 20.18 -8.19 -0.18
CA GLU A 153 21.34 -7.82 -0.99
C GLU A 153 22.03 -6.53 -0.53
N HIS A 154 21.25 -5.53 -0.13
CA HIS A 154 21.75 -4.20 0.23
C HIS A 154 22.30 -4.13 1.67
N TYR A 155 21.60 -4.69 2.65
CA TYR A 155 21.94 -4.53 4.07
C TYR A 155 22.85 -5.67 4.58
N ARG A 156 24.14 -5.57 4.25
CA ARG A 156 25.15 -6.63 4.51
C ARG A 156 25.93 -6.49 5.82
N THR A 157 25.90 -5.33 6.48
CA THR A 157 26.55 -5.11 7.78
C THR A 157 25.52 -4.98 8.89
N ARG A 158 25.97 -5.12 10.14
CA ARG A 158 25.10 -4.98 11.31
C ARG A 158 24.45 -3.61 11.37
N GLU A 159 25.23 -2.56 11.15
CA GLU A 159 24.80 -1.17 11.18
C GLU A 159 23.74 -0.90 10.10
N ALA A 160 23.96 -1.45 8.89
CA ALA A 160 23.01 -1.33 7.80
C ALA A 160 21.70 -2.07 8.13
N GLN A 161 21.77 -3.27 8.72
CA GLN A 161 20.60 -4.03 9.14
C GLN A 161 19.80 -3.30 10.23
N GLU A 162 20.47 -2.69 11.21
CA GLU A 162 19.81 -1.87 12.23
C GLU A 162 19.10 -0.67 11.61
N CYS A 163 19.75 0.03 10.67
CA CYS A 163 19.11 1.10 9.90
C CYS A 163 17.85 0.62 9.16
N MET A 164 17.89 -0.56 8.53
CA MET A 164 16.72 -1.13 7.86
C MET A 164 15.58 -1.46 8.83
N LEU A 165 15.89 -1.94 10.04
CA LEU A 165 14.87 -2.19 11.07
C LEU A 165 14.19 -0.89 11.50
N GLU A 166 14.93 0.20 11.65
CA GLU A 166 14.36 1.53 11.93
C GLU A 166 13.49 2.05 10.77
N ILE A 167 13.89 1.80 9.52
CA ILE A 167 13.05 2.10 8.34
C ILE A 167 11.73 1.31 8.37
N LEU A 168 11.79 0.03 8.74
CA LEU A 168 10.58 -0.78 8.88
C LEU A 168 9.72 -0.30 10.05
N GLN A 169 10.32 0.12 11.17
CA GLN A 169 9.62 0.71 12.30
C GLN A 169 8.90 2.01 11.89
N PHE A 170 9.58 2.92 11.18
CA PHE A 170 8.96 4.12 10.60
C PHE A 170 7.72 3.77 9.77
N LYS A 171 7.80 2.72 8.94
CA LYS A 171 6.66 2.29 8.16
C LYS A 171 5.51 1.76 9.02
N LEU A 172 5.80 1.03 10.10
CA LEU A 172 4.79 0.59 11.06
C LEU A 172 4.12 1.79 11.74
N ASP A 173 4.90 2.80 12.12
CA ASP A 173 4.41 4.02 12.77
C ASP A 173 3.49 4.83 11.84
N VAL A 174 3.79 4.87 10.53
CA VAL A 174 2.87 5.45 9.53
C VAL A 174 1.52 4.75 9.56
N LEU A 175 1.52 3.41 9.49
CA LEU A 175 0.28 2.63 9.48
C LEU A 175 -0.51 2.76 10.79
N TRP A 176 0.21 2.86 11.91
CA TRP A 176 -0.39 3.05 13.23
C TRP A 176 -1.00 4.44 13.37
N SER A 177 -0.25 5.49 13.00
CA SER A 177 -0.70 6.89 13.08
C SER A 177 -1.95 7.16 12.23
N MET A 178 -2.08 6.46 11.08
CA MET A 178 -3.31 6.51 10.29
C MET A 178 -4.53 6.00 11.06
N LEU A 179 -4.35 4.95 11.88
CA LEU A 179 -5.43 4.40 12.69
C LEU A 179 -5.67 5.22 13.96
N ASP A 180 -4.65 5.82 14.57
CA ASP A 180 -4.83 6.72 15.71
C ASP A 180 -5.68 7.95 15.34
N ALA A 181 -5.64 8.37 14.07
CA ALA A 181 -6.48 9.46 13.58
C ALA A 181 -7.94 9.06 13.34
N MET A 182 -8.25 7.77 13.15
CA MET A 182 -9.58 7.25 12.77
C MET A 182 -10.39 6.75 13.96
#